data_AF-F3M3K6-F1
#
_entry.id   AF-F3M3K6-F1
#
_cell.length_a   1.000
_cell.length_b   1.000
_cell.length_c   1.000
_cell.angle_alpha   90.00
_cell.angle_beta   90.00
_cell.angle_gamma   90.00
#
_symmetry.space_group_name_H-M   'P 1'
#
loop_
_entity.id
_entity.type
_entity.pdbx_description
1 polymer ?
#
loop_
_entity_poly.entity_id
_entity_poly.type
_entity_poly.pdbx_seq_one_letter_code
_entity_poly.pdbx_strand_id
1 'polypeptide(L)'
;MGFMIRTNQDYFNITAEIASLTFKELPEPLPWIEPSINMLYLNSASSLIFGNYYASIICCSTLLEHTLRLAILDPNNNGLQRKLSNSQLNKYQSISDLLKAPNINSIIPDTQDMDWWIQIASKLRNKSAHYIIPTLLKLFTGKDYHPDNYILTNEDGTPKYDLLHDWGSFFHKSDYYIAIRFFNESTMQLKKIINNTTWESDLSWWKSQADQYNMFFTFNWNINSMKESLSNMYIDLLARGKSDLAGGGTKNGEIS
;
A
#
# COMPACT_ATOMS: atom_id res chain seq x y z
N MET A 1 40.10 -17.38 13.15
CA MET A 1 39.51 -17.70 11.82
C MET A 1 38.22 -16.93 11.70
N GLY A 2 38.14 -15.95 10.80
CA GLY A 2 36.91 -15.21 10.55
C GLY A 2 36.00 -16.00 9.59
N PHE A 3 34.73 -16.17 9.93
CA PHE A 3 33.74 -16.70 9.00
C PHE A 3 33.48 -15.66 7.91
N MET A 4 33.91 -15.95 6.68
CA MET A 4 33.52 -15.15 5.53
C MET A 4 32.15 -15.62 5.05
N ILE A 5 31.13 -14.80 5.28
CA ILE A 5 29.80 -15.00 4.70
C ILE A 5 29.80 -14.34 3.32
N ARG A 6 29.62 -15.13 2.27
CA ARG A 6 29.41 -14.61 0.91
C ARG A 6 27.97 -14.13 0.79
N THR A 7 27.75 -12.82 0.90
CA THR A 7 26.46 -12.23 0.54
C THR A 7 26.36 -12.17 -0.98
N ASN A 8 25.23 -12.61 -1.54
CA ASN A 8 24.99 -12.43 -2.97
C ASN A 8 24.89 -10.92 -3.25
N GLN A 9 25.80 -10.40 -4.07
CA GLN A 9 25.90 -8.96 -4.38
C GLN A 9 24.89 -8.50 -5.43
N ASP A 10 24.15 -9.42 -6.05
CA ASP A 10 23.16 -9.13 -7.09
C ASP A 10 21.80 -8.73 -6.49
N TYR A 11 21.83 -7.68 -5.67
CA TYR A 11 20.66 -7.19 -4.94
C TYR A 11 19.51 -6.82 -5.90
N PHE A 12 19.83 -6.25 -7.06
CA PHE A 12 18.82 -5.89 -8.07
C PHE A 12 18.05 -7.10 -8.56
N ASN A 13 18.71 -8.18 -9.02
CA ASN A 13 17.99 -9.33 -9.54
C ASN A 13 17.20 -10.04 -8.42
N ILE A 14 17.70 -10.04 -7.18
CA ILE A 14 16.95 -10.57 -6.02
C ILE A 14 15.67 -9.76 -5.79
N THR A 15 15.76 -8.43 -5.71
CA THR A 15 14.59 -7.57 -5.52
C THR A 15 13.61 -7.67 -6.69
N ALA A 16 14.11 -7.75 -7.92
CA ALA A 16 13.29 -7.91 -9.11
C ALA A 16 12.56 -9.27 -9.14
N GLU A 17 13.23 -10.35 -8.72
CA GLU A 17 12.60 -11.67 -8.61
C GLU A 17 11.49 -11.67 -7.54
N ILE A 18 11.76 -11.11 -6.36
CA ILE A 18 10.75 -10.94 -5.30
C ILE A 18 9.56 -10.11 -5.83
N ALA A 19 9.82 -8.96 -6.44
CA ALA A 19 8.78 -8.11 -7.01
C ALA A 19 7.92 -8.84 -8.05
N SER A 20 8.56 -9.62 -8.93
CA SER A 20 7.88 -10.44 -9.95
C SER A 20 6.98 -11.52 -9.33
N LEU A 21 7.44 -12.16 -8.26
CA LEU A 21 6.67 -13.18 -7.55
C LEU A 21 5.51 -12.55 -6.77
N THR A 22 5.79 -11.53 -5.96
CA THR A 22 4.78 -10.83 -5.15
C THR A 22 3.69 -10.17 -6.00
N PHE A 23 4.03 -9.64 -7.18
CA PHE A 23 3.03 -9.07 -8.09
C PHE A 23 1.96 -10.09 -8.51
N LYS A 24 2.34 -11.36 -8.71
CA LYS A 24 1.39 -12.44 -9.08
C LYS A 24 0.42 -12.80 -7.96
N GLU A 25 0.75 -12.45 -6.72
CA GLU A 25 -0.08 -12.69 -5.54
C GLU A 25 -0.98 -11.49 -5.19
N LEU A 26 -0.85 -10.38 -5.92
CA LEU A 26 -1.71 -9.23 -5.73
C LEU A 26 -3.14 -9.54 -6.23
N PRO A 27 -4.17 -9.04 -5.53
CA PRO A 27 -5.52 -9.09 -6.03
C PRO A 27 -5.67 -8.14 -7.23
N GLU A 28 -6.73 -8.35 -8.02
CA GLU A 28 -7.16 -7.39 -9.03
C GLU A 28 -7.24 -5.97 -8.42
N PRO A 29 -6.78 -4.91 -9.11
CA PRO A 29 -6.73 -3.57 -8.57
C PRO A 29 -8.12 -3.02 -8.23
N LEU A 30 -8.14 -1.93 -7.45
CA LEU A 30 -9.36 -1.14 -7.24
C LEU A 30 -9.71 -0.39 -8.53
N PRO A 31 -11.00 -0.18 -8.84
CA PRO A 31 -11.38 0.75 -9.89
C PRO A 31 -10.87 2.17 -9.56
N TRP A 32 -10.58 2.98 -10.59
CA TRP A 32 -10.23 4.39 -10.38
C TRP A 32 -11.47 5.15 -9.91
N ILE A 33 -11.40 5.68 -8.68
CA ILE A 33 -12.41 6.55 -8.07
C ILE A 33 -11.88 7.97 -7.99
N GLU A 34 -10.76 8.17 -7.29
CA GLU A 34 -10.15 9.47 -7.02
C GLU A 34 -8.76 9.29 -6.40
N PRO A 35 -7.88 10.30 -6.46
CA PRO A 35 -6.50 10.13 -6.00
C PRO A 35 -6.37 9.86 -4.49
N SER A 36 -7.26 10.36 -3.64
CA SER A 36 -7.20 10.12 -2.19
C SER A 36 -7.45 8.66 -1.80
N ILE A 37 -8.05 7.86 -2.69
CA ILE A 37 -8.22 6.41 -2.53
C ILE A 37 -7.14 5.68 -3.33
N ASN A 38 -7.08 5.93 -4.64
CA ASN A 38 -6.27 5.13 -5.55
C ASN A 38 -4.76 5.32 -5.36
N MET A 39 -4.29 6.52 -5.00
CA MET A 39 -2.85 6.74 -4.78
C MET A 39 -2.39 6.17 -3.44
N LEU A 40 -3.25 6.15 -2.41
CA LEU A 40 -2.95 5.42 -1.17
C LEU A 40 -2.91 3.91 -1.40
N TYR A 41 -3.80 3.38 -2.24
CA TYR A 41 -3.76 1.98 -2.66
C TYR A 41 -2.48 1.65 -3.42
N LEU A 42 -2.09 2.50 -4.40
CA LEU A 42 -0.84 2.36 -5.13
C LEU A 42 0.38 2.38 -4.20
N ASN A 43 0.42 3.28 -3.22
CA ASN A 43 1.52 3.33 -2.25
C ASN A 43 1.62 2.05 -1.43
N SER A 44 0.48 1.48 -1.01
CA SER A 44 0.44 0.22 -0.28
C SER A 44 0.89 -0.96 -1.16
N ALA A 45 0.38 -1.05 -2.40
CA ALA A 45 0.76 -2.08 -3.36
C ALA A 45 2.24 -2.00 -3.76
N SER A 46 2.74 -0.81 -4.07
CA SER A 46 4.15 -0.59 -4.41
C SER A 46 5.06 -0.93 -3.23
N SER A 47 4.68 -0.57 -2.01
CA SER A 47 5.45 -0.94 -0.81
C SER A 47 5.51 -2.46 -0.64
N LEU A 48 4.40 -3.17 -0.91
CA LEU A 48 4.33 -4.62 -0.83
C LEU A 48 5.27 -5.29 -1.85
N ILE A 49 5.21 -4.88 -3.12
CA ILE A 49 6.04 -5.44 -4.20
C ILE A 49 7.54 -5.28 -3.90
N PHE A 50 7.95 -4.13 -3.38
CA PHE A 50 9.36 -3.84 -3.10
C PHE A 50 9.82 -4.33 -1.71
N GLY A 51 9.04 -5.18 -1.03
CA GLY A 51 9.43 -5.78 0.24
C GLY A 51 9.35 -4.85 1.45
N ASN A 52 8.74 -3.67 1.31
CA ASN A 52 8.47 -2.76 2.42
C ASN A 52 7.11 -3.08 3.07
N TYR A 53 7.04 -4.28 3.66
CA TYR A 53 5.81 -4.87 4.19
C TYR A 53 5.18 -4.05 5.31
N TYR A 54 5.99 -3.47 6.22
CA TYR A 54 5.48 -2.59 7.25
C TYR A 54 4.79 -1.36 6.66
N ALA A 55 5.45 -0.66 5.71
CA ALA A 55 4.84 0.49 5.05
C ALA A 55 3.58 0.11 4.28
N SER A 56 3.56 -1.07 3.64
CA SER A 56 2.36 -1.58 2.98
C SER A 56 1.18 -1.71 3.94
N ILE A 57 1.40 -2.33 5.11
CA ILE A 57 0.38 -2.50 6.16
C ILE A 57 -0.12 -1.14 6.65
N ILE A 58 0.77 -0.19 6.94
CA ILE A 58 0.39 1.14 7.43
C ILE A 58 -0.37 1.96 6.37
N CYS A 59 0.06 1.91 5.10
CA CYS A 59 -0.65 2.56 4.01
C CYS A 59 -2.03 1.95 3.79
N CYS A 60 -2.14 0.62 3.80
CA CYS A 60 -3.41 -0.09 3.65
C CYS A 60 -4.37 0.22 4.81
N SER A 61 -3.82 0.26 6.03
CA SER A 61 -4.53 0.64 7.25
C SER A 61 -5.15 2.04 7.15
N THR A 62 -4.36 3.01 6.69
CA THR A 62 -4.81 4.39 6.48
C THR A 62 -5.89 4.45 5.40
N LEU A 63 -5.70 3.69 4.31
CA LEU A 63 -6.66 3.61 3.21
C LEU A 63 -8.01 3.04 3.64
N LEU A 64 -8.03 1.97 4.44
CA LEU A 64 -9.26 1.38 4.98
C LEU A 64 -10.08 2.40 5.77
N GLU A 65 -9.44 3.06 6.75
CA GLU A 65 -10.10 4.07 7.58
C GLU A 65 -10.59 5.24 6.72
N HIS A 66 -9.75 5.73 5.81
CA HIS A 66 -10.08 6.87 4.95
C HIS A 66 -11.26 6.55 4.02
N THR A 67 -11.23 5.40 3.34
CA THR A 67 -12.29 5.00 2.41
C THR A 67 -13.61 4.77 3.13
N LEU A 68 -13.59 4.07 4.28
CA LEU A 68 -14.80 3.86 5.08
C LEU A 68 -15.38 5.19 5.58
N ARG A 69 -14.52 6.11 6.04
CA ARG A 69 -14.92 7.47 6.45
C ARG A 69 -15.62 8.21 5.32
N LEU A 70 -15.05 8.20 4.12
CA LEU A 70 -15.65 8.86 2.97
C LEU A 70 -16.99 8.21 2.61
N ALA A 71 -17.07 6.89 2.56
CA ALA A 71 -18.30 6.16 2.22
C ALA A 71 -19.44 6.43 3.22
N ILE A 72 -19.11 6.55 4.50
CA ILE A 72 -20.09 6.89 5.54
C ILE A 72 -20.56 8.35 5.43
N LEU A 73 -19.64 9.29 5.16
CA LEU A 73 -19.97 10.72 5.18
C LEU A 73 -20.62 11.21 3.88
N ASP A 74 -20.21 10.67 2.74
CA ASP A 74 -20.71 11.05 1.42
C ASP A 74 -20.64 9.86 0.44
N PRO A 75 -21.58 8.90 0.54
CA PRO A 75 -21.63 7.73 -0.35
C PRO A 75 -22.03 8.10 -1.78
N ASN A 76 -22.51 9.33 -2.02
CA ASN A 76 -23.10 9.71 -3.28
C ASN A 76 -22.16 10.52 -4.16
N ASN A 77 -21.17 11.20 -3.58
CA ASN A 77 -20.24 12.05 -4.31
C ASN A 77 -18.78 11.66 -4.03
N ASN A 78 -17.94 11.78 -5.05
CA ASN A 78 -16.49 11.64 -4.96
C ASN A 78 -15.76 12.76 -5.70
N GLY A 79 -14.45 12.76 -5.56
CA GLY A 79 -13.56 13.68 -6.25
C GLY A 79 -13.89 15.14 -5.95
N LEU A 80 -13.85 15.96 -6.99
CA LEU A 80 -14.18 17.39 -6.89
C LEU A 80 -15.64 17.70 -6.55
N GLN A 81 -16.54 16.72 -6.69
CA GLN A 81 -17.95 16.89 -6.33
C GLN A 81 -18.18 16.71 -4.83
N ARG A 82 -17.24 16.07 -4.11
CA ARG A 82 -17.37 15.81 -2.69
C ARG A 82 -17.16 17.09 -1.87
N LYS A 83 -18.22 17.54 -1.19
CA LYS A 83 -18.22 18.77 -0.37
C LYS A 83 -18.17 18.45 1.12
N LEU A 84 -17.09 17.82 1.55
CA LEU A 84 -16.83 17.57 2.97
C LEU A 84 -15.83 18.60 3.53
N SER A 85 -16.22 19.25 4.62
CA SER A 85 -15.31 20.09 5.41
C SER A 85 -14.40 19.23 6.29
N ASN A 86 -13.29 19.82 6.74
CA ASN A 86 -12.36 19.16 7.68
C ASN A 86 -13.06 18.74 8.99
N SER A 87 -14.04 19.50 9.47
CA SER A 87 -14.80 19.14 10.68
C SER A 87 -15.69 17.93 10.44
N GLN A 88 -16.30 17.80 9.26
CA GLN A 88 -17.08 16.62 8.88
C GLN A 88 -16.19 15.39 8.74
N LEU A 89 -15.03 15.51 8.09
CA LEU A 89 -14.06 14.41 7.98
C LEU A 89 -13.60 13.92 9.36
N ASN A 90 -13.39 14.84 10.30
CA ASN A 90 -12.94 14.53 11.65
C ASN A 90 -14.09 14.20 12.63
N LYS A 91 -15.34 14.08 12.15
CA LYS A 91 -16.50 13.75 12.99
C LYS A 91 -16.29 12.43 13.74
N TYR A 92 -15.68 11.45 13.08
CA TYR A 92 -15.37 10.15 13.65
C TYR A 92 -13.87 10.02 13.86
N GLN A 93 -13.48 9.84 15.12
CA GLN A 93 -12.07 9.80 15.48
C GLN A 93 -11.47 8.45 15.10
N SER A 94 -12.18 7.34 15.20
CA SER A 94 -11.63 5.99 14.91
C SER A 94 -12.51 5.16 13.97
N ILE A 95 -11.96 4.06 13.43
CA ILE A 95 -12.77 3.01 12.77
C ILE A 95 -13.88 2.53 13.71
N SER A 96 -13.60 2.31 15.00
CA SER A 96 -14.63 1.89 15.96
C SER A 96 -15.78 2.89 16.09
N ASP A 97 -15.53 4.19 15.90
CA ASP A 97 -16.58 5.20 15.89
C ASP A 97 -17.31 5.24 14.54
N LEU A 98 -16.60 5.02 13.44
CA LEU A 98 -17.19 4.88 12.10
C LEU A 98 -18.17 3.70 12.05
N LEU A 99 -17.85 2.57 12.67
CA LEU A 99 -18.73 1.39 12.72
C LEU A 99 -20.02 1.61 13.53
N LYS A 100 -20.13 2.73 14.26
CA LYS A 100 -21.36 3.13 14.97
C LYS A 100 -22.14 4.20 14.20
N ALA A 101 -21.71 4.56 12.99
CA ALA A 101 -22.39 5.56 12.19
C ALA A 101 -23.80 5.09 11.78
N PRO A 102 -24.80 6.00 11.72
CA PRO A 102 -26.19 5.62 11.44
C PRO A 102 -26.42 4.85 10.13
N ASN A 103 -25.60 5.11 9.12
CA ASN A 103 -25.67 4.49 7.80
C ASN A 103 -24.65 3.35 7.61
N ILE A 104 -24.01 2.85 8.66
CA ILE A 104 -22.99 1.80 8.50
C ILE A 104 -23.55 0.56 7.81
N ASN A 105 -24.79 0.17 8.10
CA ASN A 105 -25.43 -1.02 7.53
C ASN A 105 -25.70 -0.90 6.02
N SER A 106 -25.74 0.31 5.45
CA SER A 106 -25.81 0.46 3.98
C SER A 106 -24.43 0.34 3.32
N ILE A 107 -23.36 0.62 4.07
CA ILE A 107 -21.97 0.55 3.57
C ILE A 107 -21.38 -0.85 3.79
N ILE A 108 -21.69 -1.49 4.91
CA ILE A 108 -21.28 -2.86 5.28
C ILE A 108 -22.53 -3.63 5.70
N PRO A 109 -23.29 -4.19 4.74
CA PRO A 109 -24.54 -4.89 5.03
C PRO A 109 -24.34 -6.31 5.55
N ASP A 110 -23.23 -6.95 5.20
CA ASP A 110 -22.93 -8.33 5.57
C ASP A 110 -22.33 -8.42 6.98
N THR A 111 -22.81 -9.37 7.78
CA THR A 111 -22.38 -9.51 9.18
C THR A 111 -20.96 -10.06 9.31
N GLN A 112 -20.49 -10.90 8.39
CA GLN A 112 -19.11 -11.41 8.41
C GLN A 112 -18.12 -10.29 8.09
N ASP A 113 -18.47 -9.42 7.14
CA ASP A 113 -17.68 -8.23 6.85
C ASP A 113 -17.66 -7.28 8.05
N MET A 114 -18.81 -7.06 8.70
CA MET A 114 -18.87 -6.27 9.93
C MET A 114 -17.95 -6.83 11.02
N ASP A 115 -17.95 -8.15 11.24
CA ASP A 115 -17.08 -8.81 12.21
C ASP A 115 -15.60 -8.63 11.88
N TRP A 116 -15.23 -8.69 10.59
CA TRP A 116 -13.87 -8.39 10.13
C TRP A 116 -13.48 -6.95 10.47
N TRP A 117 -14.36 -5.98 10.15
CA TRP A 117 -14.12 -4.57 10.45
C TRP A 117 -14.00 -4.28 11.95
N ILE A 118 -14.82 -4.92 12.79
CA ILE A 118 -14.73 -4.83 14.27
C ILE A 118 -13.37 -5.35 14.75
N GLN A 119 -12.92 -6.49 14.24
CA GLN A 119 -11.60 -7.05 14.58
C GLN A 119 -10.49 -6.08 14.21
N ILE A 120 -10.52 -5.56 12.98
CA ILE A 120 -9.55 -4.57 12.48
C ILE A 120 -9.55 -3.31 13.34
N ALA A 121 -10.72 -2.73 13.63
CA ALA A 121 -10.86 -1.52 14.43
C ALA A 121 -10.22 -1.65 15.82
N SER A 122 -10.32 -2.83 16.43
CA SER A 122 -9.73 -3.12 17.74
C SER A 122 -8.19 -3.15 17.75
N LYS A 123 -7.55 -3.27 16.57
CA LYS A 123 -6.09 -3.47 16.44
C LYS A 123 -5.36 -2.34 15.70
N LEU A 124 -6.00 -1.69 14.74
CA LEU A 124 -5.31 -0.94 13.70
C LEU A 124 -4.94 0.52 14.06
N ARG A 125 -5.69 1.17 14.97
CA ARG A 125 -5.41 2.56 15.42
C ARG A 125 -4.80 2.69 16.82
N ASN A 126 -5.13 1.79 17.74
CA ASN A 126 -4.59 1.82 19.11
C ASN A 126 -3.23 1.11 19.25
N LYS A 127 -2.71 0.42 18.22
CA LYS A 127 -1.65 -0.60 18.43
C LYS A 127 -0.53 -0.68 17.40
N SER A 128 -0.66 -0.01 16.25
CA SER A 128 0.42 0.16 15.27
C SER A 128 1.56 1.06 15.78
N ALA A 129 1.28 1.92 16.77
CA ALA A 129 2.27 2.69 17.53
C ALA A 129 2.70 2.02 18.87
N HIS A 130 2.08 0.90 19.26
CA HIS A 130 2.23 0.30 20.60
C HIS A 130 2.53 -1.22 20.59
N TYR A 131 3.46 -1.69 19.76
CA TYR A 131 4.08 -3.03 19.89
C TYR A 131 3.23 -4.27 19.52
N ILE A 132 2.25 -4.21 18.62
CA ILE A 132 1.32 -5.36 18.39
C ILE A 132 1.43 -5.97 16.99
N ILE A 133 2.66 -6.11 16.51
CA ILE A 133 2.96 -6.93 15.35
C ILE A 133 2.67 -8.45 15.59
N PRO A 134 2.99 -9.04 16.77
CA PRO A 134 2.71 -10.47 17.05
C PRO A 134 1.23 -10.86 17.04
N THR A 135 0.32 -9.95 17.39
CA THR A 135 -1.12 -10.25 17.34
C THR A 135 -1.65 -10.18 15.92
N LEU A 136 -1.17 -9.23 15.09
CA LEU A 136 -1.49 -9.20 13.66
C LEU A 136 -0.98 -10.48 13.00
N LEU A 137 0.25 -10.87 13.34
CA LEU A 137 0.87 -12.12 12.92
C LEU A 137 -0.04 -13.34 13.20
N LYS A 138 -0.49 -13.55 14.44
CA LYS A 138 -1.38 -14.67 14.81
C LYS A 138 -2.74 -14.66 14.08
N LEU A 139 -3.34 -13.48 13.89
CA LEU A 139 -4.63 -13.31 13.20
C LEU A 139 -4.53 -13.66 11.70
N PHE A 140 -3.48 -13.17 11.04
CA PHE A 140 -3.30 -13.34 9.60
C PHE A 140 -2.59 -14.65 9.21
N THR A 141 -1.99 -15.41 10.12
CA THR A 141 -1.40 -16.71 9.76
C THR A 141 -2.19 -17.90 10.26
N GLY A 142 -3.02 -17.73 11.31
CA GLY A 142 -3.76 -18.83 11.95
C GLY A 142 -2.87 -19.92 12.58
N LYS A 143 -1.55 -19.74 12.60
CA LYS A 143 -0.52 -20.67 13.11
C LYS A 143 0.68 -19.88 13.67
N ASP A 144 1.42 -20.51 14.57
CA ASP A 144 2.76 -20.05 14.98
C ASP A 144 3.71 -20.23 13.78
N TYR A 145 4.24 -19.15 13.22
CA TYR A 145 5.04 -19.12 11.97
C TYR A 145 6.55 -19.03 12.24
N HIS A 146 6.98 -19.34 13.46
CA HIS A 146 8.37 -19.29 13.86
C HIS A 146 9.16 -20.47 13.26
N PRO A 147 10.44 -20.28 12.86
CA PRO A 147 11.30 -21.36 12.38
C PRO A 147 11.55 -22.44 13.45
N ASP A 148 11.84 -23.67 13.01
CA ASP A 148 12.23 -24.77 13.91
C ASP A 148 13.47 -24.38 14.75
N ASN A 149 13.38 -24.59 16.07
CA ASN A 149 14.36 -24.23 17.12
C ASN A 149 14.42 -22.75 17.54
N TYR A 150 13.47 -21.92 17.12
CA TYR A 150 13.35 -20.55 17.61
C TYR A 150 12.70 -20.53 19.00
N ILE A 151 13.51 -20.61 20.08
CA ILE A 151 13.02 -20.60 21.47
C ILE A 151 12.83 -19.16 21.94
N LEU A 152 11.58 -18.80 22.17
CA LEU A 152 11.13 -17.41 22.22
C LEU A 152 10.44 -17.00 23.52
N THR A 153 9.90 -17.98 24.23
CA THR A 153 9.17 -17.78 25.47
C THR A 153 9.81 -18.59 26.59
N ASN A 154 9.48 -18.23 27.83
CA ASN A 154 9.59 -19.16 28.94
C ASN A 154 8.60 -20.32 28.74
N GLU A 155 8.72 -21.37 29.56
CA GLU A 155 7.85 -22.55 29.50
C GLU A 155 6.36 -22.21 29.71
N ASP A 156 6.06 -21.04 30.26
CA ASP A 156 4.71 -20.50 30.49
C ASP A 156 4.15 -19.68 29.31
N GLY A 157 4.91 -19.55 28.21
CA GLY A 157 4.50 -18.79 27.02
C GLY A 157 4.74 -17.28 27.10
N THR A 158 5.42 -16.76 28.13
CA THR A 158 5.79 -15.33 28.22
C THR A 158 7.08 -15.03 27.43
N PRO A 159 7.16 -13.92 26.65
CA PRO A 159 8.36 -13.58 25.89
C PRO A 159 9.55 -13.28 26.81
N LYS A 160 10.76 -13.73 26.45
CA LYS A 160 11.98 -13.44 27.25
C LYS A 160 12.49 -11.99 27.11
N TYR A 161 12.20 -11.31 25.99
CA TYR A 161 12.66 -9.95 25.69
C TYR A 161 11.70 -9.20 24.72
N ASP A 162 10.59 -8.63 25.23
CA ASP A 162 9.46 -8.09 24.45
C ASP A 162 9.82 -7.22 23.22
N LEU A 163 10.83 -6.35 23.33
CA LEU A 163 11.14 -5.33 22.30
C LEU A 163 11.93 -5.87 21.10
N LEU A 164 12.92 -6.75 21.32
CA LEU A 164 13.71 -7.38 20.26
C LEU A 164 12.98 -8.58 19.64
N HIS A 165 12.11 -9.22 20.43
CA HIS A 165 11.30 -10.37 20.07
C HIS A 165 10.21 -10.04 19.05
N ASP A 166 9.40 -9.02 19.32
CA ASP A 166 8.18 -8.75 18.54
C ASP A 166 8.45 -7.96 17.26
N TRP A 167 9.37 -6.98 17.34
CA TRP A 167 9.77 -6.20 16.17
C TRP A 167 10.79 -6.95 15.31
N GLY A 168 11.77 -7.64 15.92
CA GLY A 168 12.77 -8.39 15.17
C GLY A 168 12.19 -9.59 14.42
N SER A 169 11.25 -10.33 15.03
CA SER A 169 10.62 -11.50 14.40
C SER A 169 9.73 -11.15 13.21
N PHE A 170 9.10 -9.98 13.21
CA PHE A 170 8.35 -9.47 12.07
C PHE A 170 9.23 -9.42 10.82
N PHE A 171 10.39 -8.75 10.94
CA PHE A 171 11.36 -8.62 9.85
C PHE A 171 12.12 -9.92 9.56
N HIS A 172 11.89 -10.97 10.34
CA HIS A 172 12.51 -12.29 10.17
C HIS A 172 11.51 -13.27 9.51
N LYS A 173 11.07 -12.92 8.29
CA LYS A 173 10.33 -13.75 7.31
C LYS A 173 8.81 -13.86 7.46
N SER A 174 8.21 -13.18 8.44
CA SER A 174 6.77 -13.30 8.71
C SER A 174 5.96 -12.10 8.20
N ASP A 175 6.62 -10.95 8.10
CA ASP A 175 6.12 -9.71 7.53
C ASP A 175 5.51 -9.86 6.13
N TYR A 176 6.15 -10.63 5.25
CA TYR A 176 5.61 -10.93 3.91
C TYR A 176 4.20 -11.51 3.98
N TYR A 177 4.04 -12.61 4.74
CA TYR A 177 2.79 -13.36 4.82
C TYR A 177 1.66 -12.54 5.44
N ILE A 178 1.97 -11.69 6.42
CA ILE A 178 0.98 -10.74 6.94
C ILE A 178 0.60 -9.75 5.86
N ALA A 179 1.59 -9.08 5.26
CA ALA A 179 1.33 -7.95 4.39
C ALA A 179 0.54 -8.40 3.17
N ILE A 180 0.88 -9.54 2.56
CA ILE A 180 0.15 -10.06 1.40
C ILE A 180 -1.28 -10.47 1.77
N ARG A 181 -1.50 -11.16 2.90
CA ARG A 181 -2.84 -11.56 3.31
C ARG A 181 -3.68 -10.35 3.70
N PHE A 182 -3.13 -9.45 4.51
CA PHE A 182 -3.81 -8.24 4.94
C PHE A 182 -4.16 -7.35 3.74
N PHE A 183 -3.26 -7.20 2.77
CA PHE A 183 -3.52 -6.44 1.55
C PHE A 183 -4.64 -7.07 0.71
N ASN A 184 -4.65 -8.41 0.57
CA ASN A 184 -5.70 -9.14 -0.13
C ASN A 184 -7.08 -8.97 0.53
N GLU A 185 -7.17 -9.23 1.84
CA GLU A 185 -8.43 -9.09 2.59
C GLU A 185 -8.90 -7.62 2.58
N SER A 186 -8.00 -6.66 2.75
CA SER A 186 -8.31 -5.23 2.69
C SER A 186 -8.80 -4.81 1.31
N THR A 187 -8.18 -5.30 0.24
CA THR A 187 -8.63 -5.01 -1.14
C THR A 187 -10.05 -5.52 -1.36
N MET A 188 -10.36 -6.73 -0.89
CA MET A 188 -11.72 -7.27 -0.98
C MET A 188 -12.73 -6.38 -0.24
N GLN A 189 -12.41 -5.94 0.97
CA GLN A 189 -13.29 -5.05 1.75
C GLN A 189 -13.45 -3.66 1.12
N LEU A 190 -12.38 -3.09 0.58
CA LEU A 190 -12.42 -1.82 -0.15
C LEU A 190 -13.30 -1.91 -1.40
N LYS A 191 -13.22 -3.01 -2.17
CA LYS A 191 -14.10 -3.24 -3.32
C LYS A 191 -15.57 -3.31 -2.90
N LYS A 192 -15.88 -4.01 -1.80
CA LYS A 192 -17.25 -4.08 -1.26
C LYS A 192 -17.77 -2.70 -0.86
N ILE A 193 -16.96 -1.91 -0.15
CA ILE A 193 -17.32 -0.52 0.21
C ILE A 193 -17.60 0.31 -1.04
N ILE A 194 -16.68 0.30 -2.01
CA ILE A 194 -16.84 1.07 -3.25
C ILE A 194 -18.12 0.65 -3.98
N ASN A 195 -18.39 -0.64 -4.08
CA ASN A 195 -19.60 -1.16 -4.73
C ASN A 195 -20.91 -0.77 -4.01
N ASN A 196 -20.85 -0.44 -2.73
CA ASN A 196 -21.99 0.02 -1.92
C ASN A 196 -22.13 1.56 -1.92
N THR A 197 -21.34 2.26 -2.74
CA THR A 197 -21.46 3.71 -2.99
C THR A 197 -21.92 3.97 -4.42
N THR A 198 -22.26 5.22 -4.77
CA THR A 198 -22.50 5.62 -6.16
C THR A 198 -21.29 6.32 -6.77
N TRP A 199 -20.10 6.10 -6.21
CA TRP A 199 -18.89 6.76 -6.67
C TRP A 199 -18.54 6.35 -8.10
N GLU A 200 -18.24 7.35 -8.93
CA GLU A 200 -17.82 7.17 -10.31
C GLU A 200 -16.34 7.50 -10.48
N SER A 201 -15.80 7.29 -11.67
CA SER A 201 -14.40 7.58 -11.96
C SER A 201 -14.17 9.08 -12.14
N ASP A 202 -13.44 9.74 -11.22
CA ASP A 202 -13.07 11.16 -11.38
C ASP A 202 -11.74 11.31 -12.14
N LEU A 203 -11.84 11.59 -13.44
CA LEU A 203 -10.70 11.86 -14.33
C LEU A 203 -10.50 13.36 -14.62
N SER A 204 -11.25 14.25 -13.98
CA SER A 204 -11.31 15.68 -14.33
C SER A 204 -9.94 16.36 -14.31
N TRP A 205 -9.21 16.26 -13.19
CA TRP A 205 -7.86 16.83 -13.01
C TRP A 205 -6.79 15.74 -12.81
N TRP A 206 -7.21 14.50 -12.62
CA TRP A 206 -6.36 13.43 -12.09
C TRP A 206 -5.96 12.39 -13.13
N LYS A 207 -6.17 12.69 -14.42
CA LYS A 207 -5.86 11.75 -15.50
C LYS A 207 -4.43 11.23 -15.45
N SER A 208 -3.43 12.08 -15.22
CA SER A 208 -2.03 11.65 -15.12
C SER A 208 -1.77 10.69 -13.96
N GLN A 209 -2.46 10.87 -12.82
CA GLN A 209 -2.37 9.96 -11.67
C GLN A 209 -3.11 8.65 -11.94
N ALA A 210 -4.26 8.70 -12.63
CA ALA A 210 -4.97 7.52 -13.08
C ALA A 210 -4.12 6.69 -14.07
N ASP A 211 -3.46 7.36 -15.01
CA ASP A 211 -2.54 6.73 -15.95
C ASP A 211 -1.35 6.09 -15.21
N GLN A 212 -0.78 6.78 -14.21
CA GLN A 212 0.28 6.21 -13.36
C GLN A 212 -0.19 4.98 -12.56
N TYR A 213 -1.38 5.05 -11.98
CA TYR A 213 -2.01 3.95 -11.26
C TYR A 213 -2.17 2.73 -12.17
N ASN A 214 -2.76 2.93 -13.35
CA ASN A 214 -2.96 1.86 -14.33
C ASN A 214 -1.63 1.31 -14.86
N MET A 215 -0.65 2.16 -15.11
CA MET A 215 0.68 1.75 -15.56
C MET A 215 1.32 0.76 -14.58
N PHE A 216 1.20 0.97 -13.28
CA PHE A 216 1.74 0.05 -12.28
C PHE A 216 1.11 -1.35 -12.35
N PHE A 217 -0.22 -1.44 -12.44
CA PHE A 217 -0.94 -2.73 -12.46
C PHE A 217 -0.95 -3.42 -13.83
N THR A 218 -0.66 -2.69 -14.91
CA THR A 218 -0.52 -3.24 -16.26
C THR A 218 0.93 -3.52 -16.66
N PHE A 219 1.89 -3.08 -15.84
CA PHE A 219 3.30 -3.31 -16.11
C PHE A 219 3.62 -4.81 -16.12
N ASN A 220 4.44 -5.22 -17.09
CA ASN A 220 4.89 -6.60 -17.18
C ASN A 220 6.03 -6.85 -16.17
N TRP A 221 5.69 -7.20 -14.94
CA TRP A 221 6.63 -7.44 -13.82
C TRP A 221 7.49 -8.70 -14.01
N ASN A 222 8.35 -8.71 -15.01
CA ASN A 222 9.45 -9.66 -15.17
C ASN A 222 10.80 -8.92 -15.17
N ILE A 223 11.88 -9.66 -14.89
CA ILE A 223 13.23 -9.10 -14.72
C ILE A 223 13.69 -8.33 -15.95
N ASN A 224 13.38 -8.80 -17.17
CA ASN A 224 13.80 -8.14 -18.40
C ASN A 224 13.09 -6.80 -18.58
N SER A 225 11.77 -6.75 -18.38
CA SER A 225 11.01 -5.49 -18.43
C SER A 225 11.50 -4.49 -17.39
N MET A 226 11.85 -4.95 -16.18
CA MET A 226 12.40 -4.09 -15.12
C MET A 226 13.79 -3.57 -15.46
N LYS A 227 14.62 -4.34 -16.17
CA LYS A 227 15.92 -3.85 -16.67
C LYS A 227 15.72 -2.85 -17.81
N GLU A 228 14.78 -3.12 -18.71
CA GLU A 228 14.45 -2.23 -19.83
C GLU A 228 13.83 -0.91 -19.37
N SER A 229 13.04 -0.90 -18.30
CA SER A 229 12.50 0.36 -17.76
C SER A 229 13.62 1.30 -17.28
N LEU A 230 14.76 0.76 -16.84
CA LEU A 230 15.94 1.54 -16.45
C LEU A 230 16.74 2.06 -17.66
N SER A 231 16.72 1.37 -18.81
CA SER A 231 17.52 1.78 -19.97
C SER A 231 17.07 3.12 -20.56
N ASN A 232 15.79 3.46 -20.37
CA ASN A 232 15.19 4.74 -20.78
C ASN A 232 15.34 5.86 -19.73
N MET A 233 15.95 5.60 -18.56
CA MET A 233 16.17 6.63 -17.53
C MET A 233 17.42 7.49 -17.80
N TYR A 234 18.29 7.08 -18.73
CA TYR A 234 19.45 7.86 -19.13
C TYR A 234 19.07 8.95 -20.12
N ILE A 235 19.02 10.19 -19.65
CA ILE A 235 19.16 11.35 -20.53
C ILE A 235 20.64 11.43 -20.88
N ASP A 236 20.98 11.20 -22.15
CA ASP A 236 22.29 11.59 -22.65
C ASP A 236 22.42 13.11 -22.55
N LEU A 237 23.11 13.59 -21.51
CA LEU A 237 23.37 15.01 -21.29
C LEU A 237 24.14 15.63 -22.48
N LEU A 238 24.85 14.82 -23.27
CA LEU A 238 25.53 15.28 -24.49
C LEU A 238 24.57 15.49 -25.66
N ALA A 239 23.40 14.84 -25.66
CA ALA A 239 22.37 15.04 -26.68
C ALA A 239 21.69 16.42 -26.54
N ARG A 240 21.53 16.94 -25.30
CA ARG A 240 21.04 18.32 -25.05
C ARG A 240 21.98 19.39 -25.59
N GLY A 241 23.30 19.19 -25.48
CA GLY A 241 24.28 20.13 -26.02
C GLY A 241 24.26 20.26 -27.55
N LYS A 242 23.79 19.22 -28.27
CA LYS A 242 23.69 19.25 -29.73
C LYS A 242 22.39 19.89 -30.23
N SER A 243 21.28 19.79 -29.50
CA SER A 243 20.03 20.46 -29.89
C SER A 243 20.07 21.97 -29.69
N ASP A 244 20.76 22.45 -28.65
CA ASP A 244 20.88 23.89 -28.38
C ASP A 244 21.89 24.58 -29.32
N LEU A 245 22.87 23.84 -29.84
CA LEU A 245 23.80 24.32 -30.87
C LEU A 245 23.22 24.26 -32.30
N ALA A 246 22.15 23.49 -32.54
CA ALA A 246 21.48 23.42 -33.84
C ALA A 246 20.35 24.44 -34.01
N GLY A 247 19.87 25.08 -32.93
CA GLY A 247 18.81 26.10 -32.95
C GLY A 247 19.29 27.55 -32.83
N GLY A 248 20.56 27.78 -32.49
CA GLY A 248 21.15 29.11 -32.26
C GLY A 248 21.73 29.78 -33.50
N GLY A 249 21.00 29.77 -34.62
CA GLY A 249 21.46 30.36 -35.88
C GLY A 249 20.50 31.44 -36.39
N THR A 250 20.90 32.71 -36.20
CA THR A 250 20.39 33.93 -36.84
C THR A 250 19.05 34.51 -36.39
N LYS A 251 19.10 35.39 -35.38
CA LYS A 251 18.49 36.73 -35.49
C LYS A 251 19.38 37.73 -34.75
N ASN A 252 20.09 38.57 -35.50
CA ASN A 252 20.48 39.93 -35.11
C ASN A 252 20.99 40.70 -36.34
N GLY A 253 20.49 41.94 -36.48
CA GLY A 253 20.73 42.89 -37.57
C GLY A 253 19.46 43.03 -38.40
N GLU A 254 18.71 44.13 -38.37
CA GLU A 254 19.16 45.51 -38.45
C GLU A 254 18.35 46.45 -37.53
N ILE A 255 19.07 47.39 -36.93
CA ILE A 255 18.53 48.65 -36.41
C ILE A 255 18.75 49.68 -37.51
N SER A 256 17.66 50.22 -38.04
CA SER A 256 17.49 51.62 -38.45
C SER A 256 16.01 51.95 -38.47
#